data_AF-A0A1V3FVE0-F1
#
_entry.id   AF-A0A1V3FVE0-F1
#
_cell.length_a   1.000
_cell.length_b   1.000
_cell.length_c   1.000
_cell.angle_alpha   90.00
_cell.angle_beta   90.00
_cell.angle_gamma   90.00
#
_symmetry.space_group_name_H-M   'P 1'
#
loop_
_entity.id
_entity.type
_entity.pdbx_description
1 polymer ?
#
loop_
_entity_poly.entity_id
_entity_poly.type
_entity_poly.pdbx_seq_one_letter_code
_entity_poly.pdbx_strand_id
1 'polypeptide(L)'
;MDRYNEFLSALRNNFHVSFLNTNIDIQQLTLAQMKLLQLEVYDALHYALALYHGYDYFATLDGDFVHDLYSENSKTKILKIA
;
A
#
# COMPACT_ATOMS: atom_id res chain seq x y z
N MET A 1 -8.91 -2.21 -29.19
CA MET A 1 -8.50 -1.62 -27.92
C MET A 1 -8.64 -2.69 -26.85
N ASP A 2 -7.60 -2.91 -26.08
CA ASP A 2 -7.49 -4.00 -25.10
C ASP A 2 -8.32 -3.68 -23.85
N ARG A 3 -9.19 -4.60 -23.38
CA ARG A 3 -10.12 -4.37 -22.25
C ARG A 3 -9.38 -3.93 -20.97
N TYR A 4 -8.15 -4.40 -20.82
CA TYR A 4 -7.26 -3.99 -19.73
C TYR A 4 -6.95 -2.48 -19.76
N ASN A 5 -6.64 -1.92 -20.92
CA ASN A 5 -6.31 -0.50 -21.06
C ASN A 5 -7.54 0.40 -20.86
N GLU A 6 -8.72 -0.07 -21.24
CA GLU A 6 -9.99 0.62 -20.95
C GLU A 6 -10.26 0.70 -19.45
N PHE A 7 -10.07 -0.41 -18.73
CA PHE A 7 -10.20 -0.45 -17.28
C PHE A 7 -9.22 0.51 -16.57
N LEU A 8 -7.94 0.48 -16.94
CA LEU A 8 -6.95 1.39 -16.35
C LEU A 8 -7.26 2.86 -16.67
N SER A 9 -7.73 3.15 -17.88
CA SER A 9 -8.14 4.50 -18.28
C SER A 9 -9.32 4.99 -17.42
N ALA A 10 -10.32 4.14 -17.19
CA ALA A 10 -11.47 4.48 -16.35
C ALA A 10 -11.06 4.73 -14.89
N LEU A 11 -10.14 3.94 -14.32
CA LEU A 11 -9.61 4.19 -12.97
C LEU A 11 -8.93 5.57 -12.85
N ARG A 12 -8.14 5.96 -13.86
CA ARG A 12 -7.47 7.28 -13.87
C ARG A 12 -8.47 8.42 -14.04
N ASN A 13 -9.34 8.32 -15.04
CA ASN A 13 -10.15 9.46 -15.48
C ASN A 13 -11.43 9.64 -14.66
N ASN A 14 -12.04 8.55 -14.17
CA ASN A 14 -13.31 8.63 -13.44
C ASN A 14 -13.10 8.61 -11.93
N PHE A 15 -12.11 7.86 -11.44
CA PHE A 15 -11.83 7.68 -10.01
C PHE A 15 -10.59 8.46 -9.53
N HIS A 16 -9.90 9.16 -10.43
CA HIS A 16 -8.72 9.98 -10.11
C HIS A 16 -7.60 9.19 -9.42
N VAL A 17 -7.46 7.91 -9.76
CA VAL A 17 -6.45 7.02 -9.16
C VAL A 17 -5.09 7.25 -9.81
N SER A 18 -4.07 7.48 -8.99
CA SER A 18 -2.67 7.50 -9.41
C SER A 18 -2.03 6.13 -9.17
N PHE A 19 -1.30 5.63 -10.16
CA PHE A 19 -0.53 4.39 -10.03
C PHE A 19 0.89 4.72 -9.59
N LEU A 20 1.31 4.11 -8.49
CA LEU A 20 2.65 4.32 -7.95
C LEU A 20 3.59 3.25 -8.50
N ASN A 21 4.82 3.66 -8.79
CA ASN A 21 5.89 2.77 -9.19
C ASN A 21 6.83 2.51 -8.02
N THR A 22 7.57 1.42 -8.08
CA THR A 22 8.58 1.08 -7.08
C THR A 22 9.96 1.55 -7.53
N ASN A 23 10.86 1.72 -6.56
CA ASN A 23 12.28 1.99 -6.79
C ASN A 23 13.11 1.20 -5.75
N ILE A 24 14.44 1.37 -5.79
CA ILE A 24 15.35 0.66 -4.88
C ILE A 24 15.09 0.97 -3.41
N ASP A 25 14.74 2.23 -3.09
CA ASP A 25 14.47 2.66 -1.71
C ASP A 25 13.20 2.01 -1.17
N ILE A 26 12.13 1.96 -1.97
CA ILE A 26 10.87 1.29 -1.65
C ILE A 26 11.10 -0.21 -1.45
N GLN A 27 11.95 -0.84 -2.26
CA GLN A 27 12.28 -2.27 -2.11
C GLN A 27 13.06 -2.54 -0.81
N GLN A 28 14.04 -1.70 -0.47
CA GLN A 28 14.75 -1.80 0.80
C GLN A 28 13.82 -1.59 1.99
N LEU A 29 12.93 -0.61 1.90
CA LEU A 29 11.92 -0.34 2.92
C LEU A 29 10.96 -1.53 3.07
N THR A 30 10.53 -2.13 1.96
CA THR A 30 9.69 -3.35 1.94
C THR A 30 10.35 -4.47 2.73
N LEU A 31 11.62 -4.79 2.46
CA LEU A 31 12.37 -5.83 3.18
C LEU A 31 12.50 -5.52 4.68
N ALA A 32 12.63 -4.23 5.04
CA ALA A 32 12.66 -3.82 6.43
C ALA A 32 11.29 -4.03 7.11
N GLN A 33 10.19 -3.67 6.45
CA GLN A 33 8.84 -3.86 6.97
C GLN A 33 8.46 -5.35 7.09
N MET A 34 8.84 -6.19 6.13
CA MET A 34 8.66 -7.64 6.23
C MET A 34 9.30 -8.19 7.51
N LYS A 35 10.53 -7.75 7.85
CA LYS A 35 11.23 -8.22 9.04
C LYS A 35 10.65 -7.64 10.33
N LEU A 36 10.31 -6.35 10.33
CA LEU A 36 9.85 -5.64 11.51
C LEU A 36 8.45 -6.10 11.95
N LEU A 37 7.57 -6.31 10.98
CA LEU A 37 6.14 -6.54 11.20
C LEU A 37 5.69 -7.96 10.81
N GLN A 38 6.63 -8.79 10.35
CA GLN A 38 6.37 -10.16 9.87
C GLN A 38 5.31 -10.23 8.75
N LEU A 39 5.23 -9.17 7.95
CA LEU A 39 4.30 -9.09 6.81
C LEU A 39 4.79 -9.94 5.64
N GLU A 40 3.84 -10.51 4.90
CA GLU A 40 4.08 -11.07 3.58
C GLU A 40 4.60 -9.98 2.62
N VAL A 41 5.32 -10.40 1.57
CA VAL A 41 6.08 -9.48 0.71
C VAL A 41 5.21 -8.39 0.08
N TYR A 42 3.98 -8.72 -0.33
CA TYR A 42 3.08 -7.76 -0.97
C TYR A 42 2.46 -6.80 0.04
N ASP A 43 2.17 -7.25 1.25
CA ASP A 43 1.65 -6.40 2.31
C ASP A 43 2.69 -5.40 2.76
N ALA A 44 3.92 -5.88 2.99
CA ALA A 44 5.06 -5.03 3.27
C ALA A 44 5.31 -4.02 2.15
N LEU A 45 5.12 -4.41 0.87
CA LEU A 45 5.33 -3.52 -0.27
C LEU A 45 4.29 -2.40 -0.32
N HIS A 46 3.01 -2.74 -0.16
CA HIS A 46 1.93 -1.75 -0.13
C HIS A 46 2.09 -0.78 1.04
N TYR A 47 2.49 -1.28 2.21
CA TYR A 47 2.76 -0.45 3.38
C TYR A 47 4.00 0.44 3.18
N ALA A 48 5.09 -0.09 2.60
CA ALA A 48 6.30 0.66 2.30
C ALA A 48 6.03 1.79 1.28
N LEU A 49 5.20 1.55 0.27
CA LEU A 49 4.76 2.58 -0.66
C LEU A 49 4.04 3.72 0.07
N ALA A 50 3.13 3.39 0.98
CA ALA A 50 2.39 4.40 1.73
C ALA A 50 3.31 5.23 2.63
N LEU A 51 4.25 4.59 3.32
CA LEU A 51 5.25 5.25 4.15
C LEU A 51 6.20 6.14 3.33
N TYR A 52 6.72 5.63 2.21
CA TYR A 52 7.69 6.35 1.37
C TYR A 52 7.10 7.64 0.79
N HIS A 53 5.84 7.59 0.37
CA HIS A 53 5.14 8.76 -0.15
C HIS A 53 4.53 9.65 0.94
N GLY A 54 4.64 9.27 2.22
CA GLY A 54 4.12 10.05 3.34
C GLY A 54 2.60 10.11 3.40
N TYR A 55 1.90 9.07 2.96
CA TYR A 55 0.44 9.00 3.10
C TYR A 55 0.05 8.71 4.54
N ASP A 56 -0.94 9.46 5.03
CA ASP A 56 -1.47 9.29 6.39
C ASP A 56 -2.26 7.99 6.55
N TYR A 57 -2.81 7.46 5.46
CA TYR A 57 -3.70 6.31 5.47
C TYR A 57 -3.33 5.27 4.42
N PHE A 58 -3.38 4.00 4.82
CA PHE A 58 -3.36 2.85 3.94
C PHE A 58 -4.69 2.09 4.07
N ALA A 59 -5.53 2.15 3.05
CA ALA A 59 -6.85 1.51 3.06
C ALA A 59 -6.77 0.13 2.40
N THR A 60 -7.24 -0.92 3.10
CA THR A 60 -7.24 -2.29 2.59
C THR A 60 -8.51 -3.05 2.98
N LEU A 61 -8.95 -3.96 2.11
CA LEU A 61 -9.98 -4.96 2.42
C LEU A 61 -9.37 -6.22 3.07
N ASP A 62 -8.03 -6.33 3.06
CA ASP A 62 -7.33 -7.48 3.61
C ASP A 62 -7.51 -7.54 5.12
N GLY A 63 -8.13 -8.63 5.57
CA GLY A 63 -8.42 -8.88 6.98
C GLY A 63 -7.20 -9.32 7.79
N ASP A 64 -6.16 -9.79 7.12
CA ASP A 64 -4.97 -10.39 7.75
C ASP A 64 -3.83 -9.39 7.92
N PHE A 65 -3.97 -8.18 7.37
CA PHE A 65 -3.05 -7.03 7.56
C PHE A 65 -2.95 -6.53 9.02
N VAL A 66 -3.58 -7.23 9.97
CA VAL A 66 -3.95 -6.78 11.31
C VAL A 66 -2.88 -7.06 12.38
N HIS A 67 -1.73 -7.67 12.05
CA HIS A 67 -0.67 -7.88 13.03
C HIS A 67 0.13 -6.58 13.31
N ASP A 68 -0.09 -6.01 14.50
CA ASP A 68 0.76 -5.07 15.25
C ASP A 68 0.81 -3.56 14.90
N LEU A 69 0.09 -3.07 13.88
CA LEU A 69 0.14 -1.63 13.50
C LEU A 69 -0.91 -0.70 14.15
N TYR A 70 -1.71 -1.18 15.12
CA TYR A 70 -2.66 -0.35 15.88
C TYR A 70 -2.01 0.51 16.98
N SER A 71 -0.68 0.69 16.96
CA SER A 71 -0.04 1.61 17.88
C SER A 71 -0.32 3.06 17.48
N GLU A 72 -0.71 3.90 18.46
CA GLU A 72 -1.13 5.30 18.23
C GLU A 72 -0.04 6.19 17.60
N ASN A 73 1.20 5.70 17.49
CA ASN A 73 2.38 6.42 17.01
C ASN A 73 2.82 6.07 15.57
N SER A 74 2.02 5.31 14.82
CA SER A 74 2.31 5.04 13.41
C SER A 74 2.18 6.31 12.55
N LYS A 75 3.16 6.55 11.67
CA LYS A 75 3.09 7.62 10.65
C LYS A 75 2.01 7.38 9.59
N THR A 76 1.69 6.11 9.32
CA THR A 76 0.67 5.72 8.35
C THR A 76 -0.33 4.79 9.03
N LYS A 77 -1.58 5.22 9.14
CA LYS A 77 -2.65 4.48 9.79
C LYS A 77 -3.33 3.54 8.81
N ILE A 78 -3.58 2.31 9.25
CA ILE A 78 -4.28 1.34 8.41
C ILE A 78 -5.79 1.50 8.62
N LEU A 79 -6.51 1.64 7.51
CA LEU A 79 -7.96 1.67 7.49
C LEU A 79 -8.45 0.36 6.88
N LYS A 80 -9.02 -0.52 7.71
CA LYS A 80 -9.76 -1.68 7.21
C LYS A 80 -11.09 -1.19 6.64
N ILE A 81 -11.25 -1.33 5.33
CA ILE A 81 -12.54 -1.10 4.67
C ILE A 81 -13.27 -2.45 4.68
N ALA A 82 -14.56 -2.44 5.05
CA ALA A 82 -15.35 -3.64 5.33
C ALA A 82 -15.63 -4.49 4.08
#